data_AF-A0A538LPU0-F1
#
_entry.id   AF-A0A538LPU0-F1
#
_cell.length_a   1.000
_cell.length_b   1.000
_cell.length_c   1.000
_cell.angle_alpha   90.00
_cell.angle_beta   90.00
_cell.angle_gamma   90.00
#
_symmetry.space_group_name_H-M   'P 1'
#
loop_
_entity.id
_entity.type
_entity.pdbx_description
1 polymer ?
#
loop_
_entity_poly.entity_id
_entity_poly.type
_entity_poly.pdbx_seq_one_letter_code
_entity_poly.pdbx_strand_id
1 'polypeptide(L)' 'MTGLTQPWHIVLILLIALLLFGGKRLPEIGRSLGTGMREFKDSITGNTPPEPPQQLAPPETTAPAHQPTEREIV' A
#
# COMPACT_ATOMS: atom_id res chain seq x y z
N MET A 1 -38.92 19.02 -0.19
CA MET A 1 -38.53 17.61 -0.35
C MET A 1 -38.54 17.34 -1.85
N THR A 2 -37.48 17.57 -2.63
CA THR A 2 -36.31 16.71 -2.89
C THR A 2 -35.18 17.50 -3.59
N GLY A 3 -34.47 18.38 -2.87
CA GLY A 3 -33.37 19.21 -3.43
C GLY A 3 -31.97 18.84 -2.94
N LEU A 4 -31.86 17.93 -1.97
CA LEU A 4 -30.62 17.67 -1.21
C LEU A 4 -29.67 16.68 -1.89
N THR A 5 -30.16 15.86 -2.82
CA THR A 5 -29.35 14.86 -3.52
C THR A 5 -28.91 15.31 -4.91
N GLN A 6 -29.17 16.57 -5.28
CA GLN A 6 -28.77 17.06 -6.59
C GLN A 6 -27.24 17.11 -6.65
N PRO A 7 -26.58 16.25 -7.46
CA PRO A 7 -25.12 16.16 -7.52
C PRO A 7 -24.47 17.48 -7.94
N TRP A 8 -25.28 18.40 -8.47
CA TRP A 8 -24.91 19.76 -8.81
C TRP A 8 -24.23 20.54 -7.68
N HIS A 9 -24.68 20.40 -6.43
CA HIS A 9 -24.08 21.13 -5.30
C HIS A 9 -22.64 20.66 -5.03
N ILE A 10 -22.40 19.35 -5.13
CA ILE A 10 -21.06 18.77 -4.94
C ILE A 10 -20.12 19.25 -6.05
N VAL A 11 -20.60 19.28 -7.30
CA VAL A 11 -19.83 19.81 -8.44
C VAL A 11 -19.49 21.29 -8.24
N LEU A 12 -20.42 22.10 -7.73
CA LEU A 12 -20.19 23.53 -7.47
C LEU A 12 -19.11 23.74 -6.38
N ILE A 13 -19.20 22.98 -5.27
CA ILE A 13 -18.20 23.03 -4.19
C ILE A 13 -16.84 22.57 -4.71
N LEU A 14 -16.80 21.51 -5.50
CA LEU A 14 -15.58 20.99 -6.10
C LEU A 14 -14.97 22.02 -7.05
N LEU A 15 -15.78 22.71 -7.86
CA LEU A 15 -15.33 23.78 -8.74
C LEU A 15 -14.70 24.94 -7.94
N ILE A 16 -15.37 25.41 -6.88
CA ILE A 16 -14.83 26.46 -6.00
C ILE A 16 -13.54 26.00 -5.33
N ALA A 17 -13.50 24.77 -4.79
CA ALA A 17 -12.29 24.19 -4.22
C ALA A 17 -11.15 24.10 -5.25
N LEU A 18 -11.44 23.75 -6.51
CA LEU A 18 -10.46 23.75 -7.59
C LEU A 18 -9.97 25.16 -7.94
N LEU A 19 -10.77 26.20 -7.75
CA LEU A 19 -10.32 27.59 -7.92
C LEU A 19 -9.39 28.04 -6.79
N LEU A 20 -9.69 27.67 -5.53
CA LEU A 20 -8.88 28.05 -4.36
C LEU A 20 -7.59 27.22 -4.25
N PHE A 21 -7.70 25.90 -4.37
CA PHE A 21 -6.59 24.97 -4.25
C PHE A 21 -5.88 24.74 -5.60
N GLY A 22 -6.51 25.09 -6.72
CA GLY A 22 -6.01 24.81 -8.06
C GLY A 22 -6.45 23.43 -8.58
N GLY A 23 -6.73 23.36 -9.88
CA GLY A 23 -7.19 22.15 -10.59
C GLY A 23 -6.33 20.89 -10.41
N LYS A 24 -5.06 21.03 -10.01
CA LYS A 24 -4.10 19.93 -9.88
C LYS A 24 -4.00 19.35 -8.47
N ARG A 25 -4.35 20.11 -7.41
CA ARG A 25 -4.10 19.71 -6.00
C ARG A 25 -5.13 18.70 -5.47
N LEU A 26 -6.41 18.89 -5.78
CA LEU A 26 -7.47 17.95 -5.39
C LEU A 26 -7.25 16.52 -5.94
N PRO A 27 -7.01 16.32 -7.25
CA PRO A 27 -6.78 14.97 -7.79
C PRO A 27 -5.44 14.36 -7.35
N GLU A 28 -4.44 15.19 -7.02
CA GLU A 28 -3.15 14.74 -6.47
C GLU A 28 -3.33 14.09 -5.08
N ILE A 29 -4.06 14.75 -4.18
CA ILE A 29 -4.40 14.22 -2.85
C ILE A 29 -5.36 13.02 -2.97
N GLY A 30 -6.34 13.08 -3.87
CA GLY A 30 -7.24 11.95 -4.12
C GLY A 30 -6.51 10.70 -4.61
N ARG A 31 -5.45 10.85 -5.43
CA ARG A 31 -4.62 9.72 -5.87
C ARG A 31 -3.82 9.10 -4.73
N SER A 32 -3.16 9.90 -3.88
CA SER A 32 -2.38 9.36 -2.77
C SER A 32 -3.26 8.65 -1.72
N LEU A 33 -4.41 9.25 -1.39
CA LEU A 33 -5.40 8.63 -0.51
C LEU A 33 -6.03 7.38 -1.13
N GLY A 34 -6.27 7.38 -2.43
CA GLY A 34 -6.82 6.24 -3.15
C GLY A 34 -5.90 5.03 -3.13
N THR A 35 -4.58 5.24 -3.33
CA THR A 35 -3.58 4.16 -3.23
C THR A 35 -3.50 3.61 -1.80
N GLY A 36 -3.41 4.48 -0.79
CA GLY A 36 -3.38 4.02 0.61
C GLY A 36 -4.65 3.29 1.03
N MET A 37 -5.82 3.77 0.62
CA MET A 37 -7.11 3.10 0.88
C MET A 37 -7.22 1.76 0.16
N ARG A 38 -6.60 1.62 -1.03
CA ARG A 38 -6.53 0.36 -1.76
C ARG A 38 -5.67 -0.67 -1.03
N GLU A 39 -4.45 -0.31 -0.64
CA GLU A 39 -3.55 -1.20 0.11
C GLU A 39 -4.14 -1.58 1.48
N PHE A 40 -4.77 -0.62 2.15
CA PHE A 40 -5.50 -0.87 3.39
C PHE A 40 -6.64 -1.87 3.18
N LYS A 41 -7.45 -1.67 2.13
CA LYS A 41 -8.55 -2.59 1.80
C LYS A 41 -8.04 -3.97 1.39
N ASP A 42 -6.96 -4.05 0.64
CA ASP A 42 -6.36 -5.31 0.18
C ASP A 42 -5.84 -6.12 1.39
N SER A 43 -5.22 -5.44 2.37
CA SER A 43 -4.75 -6.05 3.62
C SER A 43 -5.88 -6.56 4.51
N ILE A 44 -7.00 -5.82 4.56
CA ILE A 44 -8.17 -6.20 5.37
C ILE A 44 -9.01 -7.29 4.70
N THR A 45 -9.13 -7.24 3.38
CA THR A 45 -9.97 -8.17 2.61
C THR A 45 -9.22 -9.48 2.31
N GLY A 46 -7.90 -9.53 2.51
CA GLY A 46 -7.10 -10.74 2.28
C GLY A 46 -7.00 -11.15 0.81
N ASN A 47 -7.24 -10.21 -0.11
CA ASN A 47 -7.14 -10.44 -1.56
C ASN A 47 -5.67 -10.35 -2.00
N THR A 48 -4.84 -11.25 -1.47
CA THR A 48 -3.48 -11.48 -1.97
C THR A 48 -3.61 -12.36 -3.21
N PRO A 49 -3.33 -11.87 -4.44
CA PRO A 49 -3.14 -12.76 -5.58
C PRO A 49 -2.06 -13.77 -5.19
N PRO A 50 -2.22 -15.06 -5.51
CA PRO A 50 -1.20 -16.06 -5.17
C PRO A 50 0.13 -15.57 -5.73
N GLU A 51 1.06 -15.21 -4.84
CA GLU A 51 2.45 -14.98 -5.23
C GLU A 51 2.90 -16.26 -5.95
N PRO A 52 3.39 -16.17 -7.21
CA PRO A 52 4.17 -17.26 -7.77
C PRO A 52 5.27 -17.55 -6.73
N PRO A 53 5.54 -18.82 -6.39
CA PRO A 53 6.49 -19.15 -5.35
C PRO A 53 7.76 -18.33 -5.56
N GLN A 54 8.02 -17.40 -4.64
CA GLN A 54 9.34 -16.79 -4.50
C GLN A 54 10.26 -17.97 -4.30
N GLN A 55 10.96 -18.32 -5.38
CA GLN A 55 11.98 -19.33 -5.35
C GLN A 55 12.98 -18.86 -4.31
N LEU A 56 12.95 -19.54 -3.16
CA LEU A 56 13.94 -19.44 -2.11
C LEU A 56 15.30 -19.67 -2.77
N ALA A 57 15.96 -18.59 -3.17
CA ALA A 57 17.38 -18.64 -3.47
C ALA A 57 18.04 -19.04 -2.14
N PRO A 58 18.75 -20.18 -2.09
CA PRO A 58 19.45 -20.62 -0.90
C PRO A 58 20.36 -19.49 -0.41
N PRO A 59 20.45 -19.22 0.90
CA PRO A 59 21.48 -18.35 1.42
C PRO A 59 22.82 -19.05 1.24
N GLU A 60 23.49 -18.83 0.10
CA GLU A 60 24.88 -19.21 -0.06
C GLU A 60 25.76 -18.26 0.76
N THR A 61 26.36 -18.84 1.80
CA THR A 61 27.73 -18.61 2.25
C THR A 61 28.13 -17.17 2.57
N THR A 62 28.12 -16.89 3.88
CA THR A 62 29.24 -16.18 4.50
C THR A 62 29.69 -17.02 5.70
N ALA A 63 30.54 -18.01 5.45
CA ALA A 63 31.37 -18.64 6.46
C ALA A 63 32.74 -17.95 6.41
N PRO A 64 33.29 -17.45 7.52
CA PRO A 64 34.15 -18.33 8.33
C PRO A 64 34.18 -18.03 9.85
N ALA A 65 34.67 -19.04 10.60
CA ALA A 65 35.07 -19.03 12.03
C ALA A 65 33.92 -19.34 13.01
N HIS A 66 33.86 -20.48 13.70
CA HIS A 66 34.90 -21.20 14.43
C HIS A 66 34.50 -22.68 14.59
N GLN A 67 35.38 -23.60 14.17
CA GLN A 67 35.52 -24.92 14.80
C GLN A 67 36.74 -24.83 15.73
N PRO A 68 36.55 -24.95 17.04
CA PRO A 68 37.31 -25.94 17.83
C PRO A 68 36.35 -26.89 18.56
N THR A 69 36.48 -28.21 18.37
CA THR A 69 37.01 -29.13 19.40
C THR A 69 36.08 -29.16 20.62
N GLU A 70 35.21 -30.15 20.75
CA GLU A 70 35.57 -31.34 21.52
C GLU A 70 34.66 -32.52 21.12
N ARG A 71 35.21 -33.45 20.34
CA ARG A 71 34.96 -34.88 20.60
C ARG A 71 35.32 -35.08 22.07
N GLU A 72 34.59 -35.83 22.87
CA GLU A 72 34.92 -37.24 23.06
C GLU A 72 34.24 -37.62 24.39
N ILE A 73 33.19 -38.47 24.34
CA ILE A 73 32.83 -39.54 25.30
C ILE A 73 33.10 -39.29 26.80
N VAL A 74 32.06 -39.34 27.64
CA VAL A 74 31.65 -40.48 28.51
C VAL A 74 30.32 -40.13 29.18
#